data_AF-A0A3M2KZ10-F1
#
_entry.id   AF-A0A3M2KZ10-F1
#
_cell.length_a   1.000
_cell.length_b   1.000
_cell.length_c   1.000
_cell.angle_alpha   90.00
_cell.angle_beta   90.00
_cell.angle_gamma   90.00
#
_symmetry.space_group_name_H-M   'P 1'
#
loop_
_entity.id
_entity.type
_entity.pdbx_description
1 polymer ?
#
loop_
_entity_poly.entity_id
_entity_poly.type
_entity_poly.pdbx_seq_one_letter_code
_entity_poly.pdbx_strand_id
1 'polypeptide(L)'
;MDTAQLAPSAQTSPDLQFTDWMGGHDAALALFLRSDAPAVAALADPWTFEGLVLAVSTARTLLPDHRAVIAPENRATVERFGRFVGEVFVRSFDGHWCNVPDNAPVGVQLWPMIRCAGYPAPLGPRSELELAVVEGRCKELAATANGLLVNLFTQVQERHRQWMETERQSAAPPPEQLAG
;
A
#
# COMPACT_ATOMS: atom_id res chain seq x y z
N MET A 1 -30.58 40.47 11.03
CA MET A 1 -29.40 39.59 11.02
C MET A 1 -29.92 38.20 10.73
N ASP A 2 -29.72 37.74 9.50
CA ASP A 2 -30.32 36.54 8.94
C ASP A 2 -29.36 35.37 9.17
N THR A 3 -29.68 34.50 10.12
CA THR A 3 -28.89 33.30 10.42
C THR A 3 -29.28 32.25 9.39
N ALA A 4 -28.62 32.28 8.23
CA ALA A 4 -28.73 31.22 7.24
C ALA A 4 -28.25 29.90 7.87
N GLN A 5 -29.20 29.07 8.26
CA GLN A 5 -29.00 27.73 8.79
C GLN A 5 -28.47 26.86 7.65
N LEU A 6 -27.14 26.71 7.58
CA LEU A 6 -26.48 25.73 6.72
C LEU A 6 -27.05 24.36 7.06
N ALA A 7 -27.74 23.73 6.10
CA ALA A 7 -28.20 22.36 6.23
C ALA A 7 -26.99 21.45 6.55
N PRO A 8 -27.16 20.44 7.44
CA PRO A 8 -26.09 19.49 7.69
C PRO A 8 -25.76 18.76 6.38
N SER A 9 -24.56 18.99 5.87
CA SER A 9 -23.99 18.21 4.77
C SER A 9 -24.05 16.75 5.19
N ALA A 10 -24.76 15.90 4.44
CA ALA A 10 -24.83 14.47 4.71
C ALA A 10 -23.40 13.90 4.74
N GLN A 11 -22.87 13.63 5.93
CA GLN A 11 -21.57 13.00 6.08
C GLN A 11 -21.71 11.54 5.63
N THR A 12 -21.11 11.21 4.49
CA THR A 12 -20.98 9.84 4.02
C THR A 12 -20.19 9.03 5.04
N SER A 13 -20.71 7.88 5.47
CA SER A 13 -20.02 7.02 6.42
C SER A 13 -18.64 6.61 5.88
N PRO A 14 -17.63 6.39 6.75
CA PRO A 14 -16.29 5.96 6.33
C PRO A 14 -16.30 4.71 5.44
N ASP A 15 -17.22 3.78 5.70
CA ASP A 15 -17.35 2.54 4.94
C ASP A 15 -17.81 2.77 3.49
N LEU A 16 -18.73 3.72 3.28
CA LEU A 16 -19.17 4.10 1.94
C LEU A 16 -18.04 4.81 1.17
N GLN A 17 -17.28 5.69 1.83
CA GLN A 17 -16.11 6.33 1.19
C GLN A 17 -15.03 5.32 0.79
N PHE A 18 -14.79 4.31 1.64
CA PHE A 18 -13.84 3.24 1.31
C PHE A 18 -14.35 2.34 0.19
N THR A 19 -15.64 2.02 0.17
CA THR A 19 -16.28 1.24 -0.90
C THR A 19 -16.18 1.97 -2.24
N ASP A 20 -16.50 3.26 -2.28
CA ASP A 20 -16.36 4.09 -3.48
C ASP A 20 -14.89 4.16 -3.94
N TRP A 21 -13.96 4.32 -2.99
CA TRP A 21 -12.52 4.32 -3.27
C TRP A 21 -12.05 2.98 -3.88
N MET A 22 -12.56 1.86 -3.39
CA MET A 22 -12.30 0.53 -3.95
C MET A 22 -12.95 0.34 -5.32
N GLY A 23 -14.13 0.93 -5.57
CA GLY A 23 -14.79 0.90 -6.88
C GLY A 23 -13.96 1.53 -8.01
N GLY A 24 -13.07 2.48 -7.69
CA GLY A 24 -12.12 3.08 -8.63
C GLY A 24 -10.77 2.37 -8.76
N HIS A 25 -10.55 1.26 -8.06
CA HIS A 25 -9.23 0.66 -7.88
C HIS A 25 -8.58 0.19 -9.20
N ASP A 26 -9.28 -0.64 -9.98
CA ASP A 26 -8.73 -1.19 -11.21
C ASP A 26 -8.46 -0.10 -12.26
N ALA A 27 -9.34 0.90 -12.37
CA ALA A 27 -9.15 2.03 -13.26
C ALA A 27 -7.91 2.85 -12.89
N ALA A 28 -7.66 3.04 -11.58
CA ALA A 28 -6.49 3.72 -11.07
C ALA A 28 -5.20 2.94 -11.36
N LEU A 29 -5.20 1.61 -11.16
CA LEU A 29 -4.07 0.73 -11.51
C LEU A 29 -3.79 0.70 -13.02
N ALA A 30 -4.83 0.65 -13.84
CA ALA A 30 -4.67 0.70 -15.29
C ALA A 30 -4.07 2.04 -15.76
N LEU A 31 -4.47 3.16 -15.14
CA LEU A 31 -3.88 4.47 -15.41
C LEU A 31 -2.42 4.54 -14.92
N PHE A 32 -2.11 3.97 -13.75
CA PHE A 32 -0.74 3.87 -13.25
C PHE A 32 0.19 3.20 -14.25
N LEU A 33 -0.17 1.98 -14.67
CA LEU A 33 0.63 1.18 -15.59
C LEU A 33 0.78 1.84 -16.97
N ARG A 34 -0.26 2.52 -17.45
CA ARG A 34 -0.22 3.18 -18.76
C ARG A 34 0.54 4.51 -18.75
N SER A 35 0.42 5.30 -17.68
CA SER A 35 0.81 6.71 -17.69
C SER A 35 1.91 7.04 -16.70
N ASP A 36 1.82 6.57 -15.45
CA ASP A 36 2.78 6.97 -14.42
C ASP A 36 4.07 6.12 -14.47
N ALA A 37 3.94 4.81 -14.77
CA ALA A 37 5.05 3.87 -14.76
C ALA A 37 4.98 2.83 -15.91
N PRO A 38 5.07 3.25 -17.18
CA PRO A 38 5.01 2.34 -18.32
C PRO A 38 6.12 1.28 -18.34
N ALA A 39 7.27 1.55 -17.71
CA ALA A 39 8.34 0.56 -17.56
C ALA A 39 7.92 -0.63 -16.68
N VAL A 40 7.06 -0.41 -15.68
CA VAL A 40 6.50 -1.49 -14.83
C VAL A 40 5.55 -2.34 -15.66
N ALA A 41 4.72 -1.72 -16.50
CA ALA A 41 3.79 -2.40 -17.40
C ALA A 41 4.48 -3.26 -18.47
N ALA A 42 5.75 -2.99 -18.77
CA ALA A 42 6.54 -3.74 -19.73
C ALA A 42 7.11 -5.06 -19.14
N LEU A 43 7.00 -5.28 -17.83
CA LEU A 43 7.35 -6.55 -17.20
C LEU A 43 6.38 -7.65 -17.62
N ALA A 44 6.86 -8.91 -17.60
CA ALA A 44 5.98 -10.07 -17.82
C ALA A 44 4.89 -10.17 -16.74
N ASP A 45 5.23 -9.79 -15.50
CA ASP A 45 4.28 -9.63 -14.39
C ASP A 45 4.64 -8.35 -13.60
N PRO A 46 3.78 -7.30 -13.64
CA PRO A 46 4.04 -6.06 -12.91
C PRO A 46 3.84 -6.20 -11.39
N TRP A 47 3.20 -7.27 -10.90
CA TRP A 47 2.83 -7.43 -9.50
C TRP A 47 3.89 -8.11 -8.64
N THR A 48 5.16 -7.94 -9.03
CA THR A 48 6.30 -8.64 -8.46
C THR A 48 7.18 -7.71 -7.64
N PHE A 49 8.16 -8.27 -6.94
CA PHE A 49 9.22 -7.51 -6.29
C PHE A 49 9.97 -6.59 -7.27
N GLU A 50 10.25 -7.07 -8.49
CA GLU A 50 10.88 -6.27 -9.54
C GLU A 50 10.00 -5.09 -9.95
N GLY A 51 8.69 -5.32 -10.11
CA GLY A 51 7.70 -4.27 -10.36
C GLY A 51 7.68 -3.20 -9.26
N LEU A 52 7.77 -3.62 -8.00
CA LEU A 52 7.87 -2.70 -6.85
C LEU A 52 9.14 -1.83 -6.91
N VAL A 53 10.29 -2.45 -7.19
CA VAL A 53 11.58 -1.73 -7.32
C VAL A 53 11.51 -0.69 -8.44
N LEU A 54 10.98 -1.06 -9.61
CA LEU A 54 10.82 -0.14 -10.75
C LEU A 54 9.82 0.98 -10.44
N ALA A 55 8.71 0.68 -9.77
CA ALA A 55 7.74 1.69 -9.35
C ALA A 55 8.39 2.71 -8.39
N VAL A 56 9.16 2.26 -7.39
CA VAL A 56 9.86 3.17 -6.46
C VAL A 56 10.88 4.04 -7.19
N SER A 57 11.66 3.46 -8.10
CA SER A 57 12.61 4.23 -8.93
C SER A 57 11.91 5.29 -9.78
N THR A 58 10.77 4.93 -10.37
CA THR A 58 9.94 5.85 -11.15
C THR A 58 9.36 6.97 -10.27
N ALA A 59 8.82 6.62 -9.09
CA ALA A 59 8.29 7.57 -8.12
C ALA A 59 9.36 8.58 -7.69
N ARG A 60 10.59 8.14 -7.41
CA ARG A 60 11.72 9.01 -7.05
C ARG A 60 12.11 10.00 -8.15
N THR A 61 11.84 9.66 -9.40
CA THR A 61 12.10 10.52 -10.56
C THR A 61 11.00 11.57 -10.73
N LEU A 62 9.73 11.15 -10.59
CA LEU A 62 8.56 12.03 -10.73
C LEU A 62 8.34 12.94 -9.51
N LEU A 63 8.70 12.45 -8.32
CA LEU A 63 8.51 13.10 -7.04
C LEU A 63 9.91 13.35 -6.43
N PRO A 64 10.58 14.47 -6.76
CA PRO A 64 11.98 14.69 -6.42
C PRO A 64 12.22 14.94 -4.92
N ASP A 65 11.19 15.28 -4.15
CA ASP A 65 11.30 15.52 -2.72
C ASP A 65 9.95 15.35 -1.99
N HIS A 66 9.98 15.52 -0.66
CA HIS A 66 8.79 15.48 0.19
C HIS A 66 7.72 16.52 -0.23
N ARG A 67 8.13 17.70 -0.68
CA ARG A 67 7.19 18.76 -1.10
C ARG A 67 6.39 18.30 -2.31
N ALA A 68 7.03 17.64 -3.27
CA ALA A 68 6.36 17.06 -4.42
C ALA A 68 5.36 15.96 -4.02
N VAL A 69 5.66 15.13 -3.00
CA VAL A 69 4.74 14.08 -2.53
C VAL A 69 3.48 14.68 -1.90
N ILE A 70 3.59 15.77 -1.14
CA ILE A 70 2.44 16.40 -0.48
C ILE A 70 1.73 17.46 -1.33
N ALA A 71 2.29 17.82 -2.48
CA ALA A 71 1.74 18.83 -3.37
C ALA A 71 0.34 18.43 -3.89
N PRO A 72 -0.68 19.31 -3.80
CA PRO A 72 -2.04 18.99 -4.24
C PRO A 72 -2.12 18.49 -5.69
N GLU A 73 -1.33 19.06 -6.59
CA GLU A 73 -1.25 18.68 -8.01
C GLU A 73 -0.76 17.24 -8.24
N ASN A 74 0.01 16.68 -7.30
CA ASN A 74 0.54 15.32 -7.38
C ASN A 74 -0.32 14.30 -6.63
N ARG A 75 -1.37 14.73 -5.93
CA ARG A 75 -2.20 13.86 -5.07
C ARG A 75 -2.71 12.63 -5.81
N ALA A 76 -3.23 12.81 -7.03
CA ALA A 76 -3.77 11.70 -7.82
C ALA A 76 -2.66 10.71 -8.24
N THR A 77 -1.49 11.21 -8.59
CA THR A 77 -0.32 10.37 -8.94
C THR A 77 0.17 9.59 -7.73
N VAL A 78 0.37 10.25 -6.59
CA VAL A 78 0.76 9.60 -5.32
C VAL A 78 -0.25 8.53 -4.89
N GLU A 79 -1.54 8.82 -5.04
CA GLU A 79 -2.59 7.82 -4.76
C GLU A 79 -2.47 6.59 -5.67
N ARG A 80 -2.22 6.78 -6.97
CA ARG A 80 -2.04 5.67 -7.92
C ARG A 80 -0.80 4.83 -7.62
N PHE A 81 0.33 5.45 -7.27
CA PHE A 81 1.50 4.72 -6.78
C PHE A 81 1.19 3.95 -5.50
N GLY A 82 0.49 4.56 -4.54
CA GLY A 82 0.09 3.90 -3.30
C GLY A 82 -0.82 2.69 -3.54
N ARG A 83 -1.77 2.79 -4.49
CA ARG A 83 -2.60 1.65 -4.91
C ARG A 83 -1.78 0.54 -5.54
N PHE A 84 -0.86 0.88 -6.44
CA PHE A 84 0.03 -0.11 -7.05
C PHE A 84 0.89 -0.83 -6.02
N VAL A 85 1.57 -0.07 -5.15
CA VAL A 85 2.36 -0.64 -4.04
C VAL A 85 1.49 -1.58 -3.24
N GLY A 86 0.28 -1.16 -2.88
CA GLY A 86 -0.57 -2.03 -2.09
C GLY A 86 -1.03 -3.29 -2.81
N GLU A 87 -1.37 -3.20 -4.08
CA GLU A 87 -1.77 -4.35 -4.88
C GLU A 87 -0.65 -5.41 -4.97
N VAL A 88 0.61 -4.98 -5.03
CA VAL A 88 1.78 -5.88 -4.96
C VAL A 88 1.77 -6.69 -3.64
N PHE A 89 1.52 -6.04 -2.49
CA PHE A 89 1.44 -6.73 -1.20
C PHE A 89 0.23 -7.64 -1.08
N VAL A 90 -0.94 -7.20 -1.56
CA VAL A 90 -2.18 -7.99 -1.60
C VAL A 90 -1.95 -9.32 -2.33
N ARG A 91 -1.37 -9.24 -3.54
CA ARG A 91 -1.11 -10.43 -4.37
C ARG A 91 0.01 -11.31 -3.83
N SER A 92 1.02 -10.73 -3.20
CA SER A 92 2.20 -11.48 -2.75
C SER A 92 1.99 -12.21 -1.42
N PHE A 93 1.11 -11.70 -0.55
CA PHE A 93 1.07 -12.10 0.87
C PHE A 93 -0.34 -12.36 1.41
N ASP A 94 -1.24 -12.85 0.56
CA ASP A 94 -2.65 -13.11 0.88
C ASP A 94 -3.32 -11.91 1.57
N GLY A 95 -2.99 -10.72 1.07
CA GLY A 95 -3.41 -9.48 1.69
C GLY A 95 -4.83 -9.07 1.31
N HIS A 96 -5.39 -8.14 2.06
CA HIS A 96 -6.63 -7.45 1.68
C HIS A 96 -6.60 -5.99 2.10
N TRP A 97 -7.27 -5.15 1.32
CA TRP A 97 -7.47 -3.74 1.63
C TRP A 97 -8.45 -3.57 2.78
N CYS A 98 -8.18 -2.63 3.68
CA CYS A 98 -9.08 -2.21 4.74
C CYS A 98 -8.97 -0.70 4.99
N ASN A 99 -10.01 -0.08 5.55
CA ASN A 99 -9.95 1.30 6.03
C ASN A 99 -9.52 1.31 7.51
N VAL A 100 -8.51 2.12 7.87
CA VAL A 100 -8.04 2.25 9.26
C VAL A 100 -7.92 3.73 9.63
N PRO A 101 -9.05 4.42 9.89
CA PRO A 101 -9.06 5.87 10.15
C PRO A 101 -8.25 6.26 11.40
N ASP A 102 -8.13 5.36 12.39
CA ASP A 102 -7.34 5.60 13.60
C ASP A 102 -5.83 5.78 13.32
N ASN A 103 -5.35 5.32 12.17
CA ASN A 103 -3.97 5.49 11.72
C ASN A 103 -3.79 6.73 10.82
N ALA A 104 -4.87 7.46 10.55
CA ALA A 104 -4.86 8.59 9.64
C ALA A 104 -4.46 9.89 10.36
N PRO A 105 -3.99 10.91 9.63
CA PRO A 105 -3.89 12.26 10.14
C PRO A 105 -5.24 12.77 10.67
N VAL A 106 -5.20 13.69 11.64
CA VAL A 106 -6.40 14.27 12.25
C VAL A 106 -7.36 14.81 11.18
N GLY A 107 -8.62 14.37 11.25
CA GLY A 107 -9.67 14.79 10.32
C GLY A 107 -9.77 13.98 9.04
N VAL A 108 -8.92 12.97 8.83
CA VAL A 108 -8.97 12.06 7.68
C VAL A 108 -9.75 10.80 8.04
N GLN A 109 -10.86 10.55 7.33
CA GLN A 109 -11.77 9.41 7.57
C GLN A 109 -11.50 8.22 6.65
N LEU A 110 -10.81 8.46 5.53
CA LEU A 110 -10.43 7.45 4.55
C LEU A 110 -8.92 7.28 4.58
N TRP A 111 -8.47 6.14 5.11
CA TRP A 111 -7.08 5.75 5.21
C TRP A 111 -6.90 4.28 4.79
N PRO A 112 -6.83 4.03 3.48
CA PRO A 112 -6.66 2.68 2.94
C PRO A 112 -5.32 2.10 3.36
N MET A 113 -5.38 0.93 4.00
CA MET A 113 -4.24 0.14 4.44
C MET A 113 -4.42 -1.31 4.00
N ILE A 114 -3.40 -2.13 4.24
CA ILE A 114 -3.39 -3.54 3.84
C ILE A 114 -3.09 -4.41 5.04
N ARG A 115 -3.89 -5.46 5.23
CA ARG A 115 -3.57 -6.53 6.18
C ARG A 115 -3.05 -7.72 5.38
N CYS A 116 -1.83 -8.16 5.69
CA CYS A 116 -1.23 -9.35 5.09
C CYS A 116 -1.28 -10.51 6.08
N ALA A 117 -1.45 -11.73 5.57
CA ALA A 117 -1.44 -12.92 6.44
C ALA A 117 -0.06 -13.08 7.09
N GLY A 118 -0.05 -13.45 8.38
CA GLY A 118 1.20 -13.60 9.15
C GLY A 118 1.91 -12.30 9.53
N TYR A 119 1.40 -11.12 9.13
CA TYR A 119 1.99 -9.82 9.48
C TYR A 119 1.12 -9.05 10.48
N PRO A 120 1.66 -8.60 11.63
CA PRO A 120 0.84 -8.18 12.77
C PRO A 120 0.18 -6.80 12.62
N ALA A 121 0.71 -5.94 11.76
CA ALA A 121 0.25 -4.56 11.62
C ALA A 121 -0.26 -4.27 10.21
N PRO A 122 -1.32 -3.45 10.05
CA PRO A 122 -1.71 -2.98 8.72
C PRO A 122 -0.61 -2.11 8.11
N LEU A 123 -0.38 -2.26 6.81
CA LEU A 123 0.60 -1.51 6.03
C LEU A 123 -0.07 -0.32 5.36
N GLY A 124 0.53 0.87 5.45
CA GLY A 124 0.02 2.09 4.83
C GLY A 124 0.77 2.39 3.54
N PRO A 125 0.40 1.80 2.37
CA PRO A 125 1.24 1.88 1.17
C PRO A 125 1.52 3.31 0.69
N ARG A 126 0.62 4.27 0.97
CA ARG A 126 0.90 5.70 0.74
C ARG A 126 2.06 6.22 1.61
N SER A 127 2.03 5.94 2.92
CA SER A 127 3.08 6.36 3.85
C SER A 127 4.41 5.68 3.53
N GLU A 128 4.37 4.41 3.15
CA GLU A 128 5.59 3.68 2.78
C GLU A 128 6.19 4.19 1.46
N LEU A 129 5.35 4.57 0.49
CA LEU A 129 5.81 5.25 -0.73
C LEU A 129 6.46 6.61 -0.40
N GLU A 130 5.81 7.41 0.46
CA GLU A 130 6.35 8.70 0.88
C GLU A 130 7.74 8.55 1.50
N LEU A 131 7.89 7.63 2.45
CA LEU A 131 9.19 7.28 3.05
C LEU A 131 10.20 6.82 1.99
N ALA A 132 9.79 5.97 1.05
CA ALA A 132 10.67 5.50 -0.02
C ALA A 132 11.13 6.62 -0.95
N VAL A 133 10.30 7.65 -1.19
CA VAL A 133 10.66 8.82 -2.00
C VAL A 133 11.62 9.75 -1.27
N VAL A 134 11.46 9.93 0.04
CA VAL A 134 12.24 10.90 0.83
C VAL A 134 13.53 10.31 1.43
N GLU A 135 13.64 9.00 1.51
CA GLU A 135 14.81 8.28 1.98
C GLU A 135 16.11 8.73 1.28
N GLY A 136 17.14 9.00 2.07
CA GLY A 136 18.44 9.49 1.60
C GLY A 136 18.46 10.97 1.20
N ARG A 137 17.30 11.65 1.21
CA ARG A 137 17.16 13.08 0.88
C ARG A 137 16.96 13.95 2.13
N CYS A 138 16.48 13.37 3.22
CA CYS A 138 16.33 14.01 4.53
C CYS A 138 17.48 13.59 5.46
N LYS A 139 17.94 14.50 6.33
CA LYS A 139 19.03 14.20 7.28
C LYS A 139 18.63 13.14 8.29
N GLU A 140 17.35 13.07 8.59
CA GLU A 140 16.73 12.21 9.58
C GLU A 140 16.47 10.79 9.03
N LEU A 141 16.55 10.61 7.70
CA LEU A 141 16.23 9.35 7.03
C LEU A 141 17.34 8.94 6.09
N ALA A 142 18.37 8.29 6.64
CA ALA A 142 19.49 7.77 5.88
C ALA A 142 19.03 6.76 4.81
N ALA A 143 19.70 6.76 3.66
CA ALA A 143 19.46 5.75 2.64
C ALA A 143 19.86 4.37 3.13
N THR A 144 18.95 3.41 3.00
CA THR A 144 19.27 1.98 3.11
C THR A 144 19.76 1.46 1.78
N ALA A 145 20.54 0.37 1.79
CA ALA A 145 21.16 -0.17 0.58
C ALA A 145 20.14 -0.54 -0.52
N ASN A 146 18.97 -1.05 -0.11
CA ASN A 146 17.93 -1.52 -1.04
C ASN A 146 16.69 -0.60 -1.08
N GLY A 147 16.58 0.34 -0.15
CA GLY A 147 15.41 1.19 0.03
C GLY A 147 14.41 0.68 1.07
N LEU A 148 13.73 1.59 1.77
CA LEU A 148 12.83 1.25 2.87
C LEU A 148 11.67 0.34 2.45
N LEU A 149 10.97 0.68 1.37
CA LEU A 149 9.82 -0.12 0.88
C LEU A 149 10.25 -1.51 0.39
N VAL A 150 11.44 -1.61 -0.19
CA VAL A 150 12.03 -2.88 -0.61
C VAL A 150 12.36 -3.74 0.61
N ASN A 151 12.96 -3.16 1.65
CA ASN A 151 13.23 -3.86 2.90
C ASN A 151 11.92 -4.27 3.61
N LEU A 152 10.88 -3.45 3.54
CA LEU A 152 9.56 -3.78 4.09
C LEU A 152 8.98 -5.00 3.37
N PHE A 153 9.03 -5.04 2.03
CA PHE A 153 8.57 -6.19 1.26
C PHE A 153 9.28 -7.48 1.68
N THR A 154 10.61 -7.47 1.79
CA THR A 154 11.39 -8.63 2.23
C THR A 154 11.03 -9.08 3.64
N GLN A 155 10.79 -8.14 4.56
CA GLN A 155 10.35 -8.47 5.92
C GLN A 155 8.96 -9.12 5.93
N VAL A 156 8.01 -8.59 5.18
CA VAL A 156 6.66 -9.15 5.09
C VAL A 156 6.71 -10.54 4.43
N GLN A 157 7.52 -10.72 3.39
CA GLN A 157 7.75 -12.02 2.75
C GLN A 157 8.26 -13.06 3.74
N GLU A 158 9.26 -12.72 4.55
CA GLU A 158 9.81 -13.64 5.55
C GLU A 158 8.77 -13.99 6.62
N ARG A 159 7.96 -13.03 7.08
CA ARG A 159 6.89 -13.28 8.04
C ARG A 159 5.77 -14.15 7.47
N HIS A 160 5.35 -13.89 6.25
CA HIS A 160 4.34 -14.69 5.54
C HIS A 160 4.82 -16.13 5.36
N ARG A 161 6.08 -16.33 4.97
CA ARG A 161 6.71 -17.66 4.87
C ARG A 161 6.72 -18.41 6.19
N GLN A 162 7.05 -17.74 7.30
CA GLN A 162 7.03 -18.33 8.65
C GLN A 162 5.61 -18.74 9.07
N TRP A 163 4.62 -17.89 8.77
CA TRP A 163 3.21 -18.19 9.04
C TRP A 163 2.72 -19.40 8.24
N MET A 164 2.98 -19.44 6.94
CA MET A 164 2.60 -20.58 6.07
C MET A 164 3.19 -21.91 6.54
N GLU A 165 4.43 -21.91 7.03
CA GLU A 165 5.05 -23.12 7.57
C GLU A 165 4.37 -23.57 8.88
N THR A 166 3.95 -22.62 9.73
CA THR A 166 3.22 -22.91 10.97
C THR A 166 1.83 -23.50 10.69
N GLU A 167 1.10 -22.93 9.72
CA GLU A 167 -0.21 -23.44 9.28
C GLU A 167 -0.09 -24.85 8.70
N ARG A 168 0.94 -25.09 7.87
CA ARG A 168 1.21 -26.41 7.29
C ARG A 168 1.49 -27.45 8.36
N GLN A 169 2.27 -27.12 9.39
CA GLN A 169 2.56 -28.02 10.50
C GLN A 169 1.32 -28.30 11.34
N SER A 170 0.46 -27.30 11.53
CA SER A 170 -0.80 -27.44 12.28
C SER A 170 -1.86 -28.27 11.54
N ALA A 171 -1.84 -28.26 10.20
CA ALA A 171 -2.75 -29.01 9.36
C ALA A 171 -2.31 -30.47 9.10
N ALA A 172 -1.08 -30.85 9.46
CA ALA A 172 -0.60 -32.22 9.30
C ALA A 172 -1.33 -33.18 10.26
N PRO A 173 -1.83 -34.34 9.79
CA PRO A 173 -2.45 -35.32 10.67
C PRO A 173 -1.43 -35.80 11.71
N PRO A 174 -1.85 -36.04 12.96
CA PRO A 174 -0.95 -36.52 14.00
C PRO A 174 -0.30 -37.85 13.57
N PRO A 175 0.99 -38.07 13.89
CA PRO A 175 1.75 -39.24 13.43
C PRO A 175 1.13 -40.58 13.85
N GLU A 176 0.29 -40.59 14.89
CA GLU A 176 -0.45 -41.76 15.37
C GLU A 176 -1.55 -42.24 14.40
N GLN A 177 -1.99 -41.40 13.46
CA GLN A 177 -3.02 -41.76 12.45
C GLN A 177 -2.46 -42.38 11.16
N LEU A 178 -1.14 -42.51 11.03
CA LEU A 178 -0.47 -43.05 9.84
C LEU A 178 0.03 -44.50 10.01
N ALA A 179 -0.20 -45.14 11.16
CA ALA A 179 0.29 -46.48 11.50
C ALA A 179 -0.78 -47.59 11.44
N GLY A 180 -1.90 -47.37 10.74
CA GLY A 180 -3.01 -48.32 10.58
C GLY A 180 -2.99 -49.07 9.25
#